data_AF-A0A932W4P5-F1
#
_entry.id   AF-A0A932W4P5-F1
#
_cell.length_a   1.000
_cell.length_b   1.000
_cell.length_c   1.000
_cell.angle_alpha   90.00
_cell.angle_beta   90.00
_cell.angle_gamma   90.00
#
_symmetry.space_group_name_H-M   'P 1'
#
loop_
_entity.id
_entity.type
_entity.pdbx_description
1 polymer ?
#
loop_
_entity_poly.entity_id
_entity_poly.type
_entity_poly.pdbx_seq_one_letter_code
_entity_poly.pdbx_strand_id
1 'polypeptide(L)'
;MTESADEMPAGSAAVADAVESARRGVITHLTVGGERVAAIVPESMIEALRAAEDAEDAAEADAAMDEPGASVSWEQVKTELGV
;
A
#
# COMPACT_ATOMS: atom_id res chain seq x y z
N MET A 1 9.80 -3.21 4.91
CA MET A 1 9.14 -3.10 6.22
C MET A 1 8.22 -4.31 6.36
N THR A 2 8.21 -5.02 7.48
CA THR A 2 7.23 -6.09 7.68
C THR A 2 5.98 -5.46 8.27
N GLU A 3 4.95 -5.30 7.45
CA GLU A 3 3.63 -4.96 7.95
C GLU A 3 3.17 -6.06 8.90
N SER A 4 2.78 -5.67 10.11
CA SER A 4 2.11 -6.59 11.04
C SER A 4 0.65 -6.63 10.67
N ALA A 5 0.19 -7.79 10.18
CA ALA A 5 -1.22 -8.04 9.86
C ALA A 5 -1.78 -9.08 10.83
N ASP A 6 -2.92 -8.77 11.45
CA ASP A 6 -3.68 -9.71 12.26
C ASP A 6 -4.71 -10.42 11.39
N GLU A 7 -4.61 -11.75 11.29
CA GLU A 7 -5.59 -12.56 10.56
C GLU A 7 -6.81 -12.85 11.44
N MET A 8 -8.00 -12.54 10.93
CA MET A 8 -9.26 -12.80 11.63
C MET A 8 -10.23 -13.62 10.76
N PRO A 9 -10.87 -14.68 11.29
CA PRO A 9 -11.90 -15.40 10.56
C PRO A 9 -13.15 -14.52 10.38
N ALA A 10 -13.82 -14.66 9.23
CA ALA A 10 -15.10 -14.00 8.94
C ALA A 10 -16.27 -14.65 9.72
N GLY A 11 -16.24 -14.54 11.06
CA GLY A 11 -17.13 -15.29 11.95
C GLY A 11 -18.54 -14.73 12.12
N SER A 12 -18.80 -13.48 11.70
CA SER A 12 -20.14 -12.88 11.75
C SER A 12 -20.78 -12.86 10.37
N ALA A 13 -22.11 -13.01 10.29
CA ALA A 13 -22.85 -12.99 9.03
C ALA A 13 -22.60 -11.70 8.23
N ALA A 14 -22.58 -10.55 8.91
CA ALA A 14 -22.32 -9.26 8.28
C ALA A 14 -20.92 -9.19 7.65
N VAL A 15 -19.89 -9.74 8.31
CA VAL A 15 -18.53 -9.81 7.75
C VAL A 15 -18.47 -10.80 6.59
N ALA A 16 -19.15 -11.95 6.69
CA ALA A 16 -19.21 -12.92 5.59
C ALA A 16 -19.87 -12.33 4.33
N ASP A 17 -20.98 -11.62 4.46
CA ASP A 17 -21.66 -10.95 3.33
C ASP A 17 -20.78 -9.86 2.70
N ALA A 18 -20.06 -9.10 3.52
CA ALA A 18 -19.11 -8.10 3.05
C ALA A 18 -17.91 -8.74 2.30
N VAL A 19 -17.42 -9.89 2.77
CA VAL A 19 -16.37 -10.66 2.09
C VAL A 19 -16.86 -11.19 0.74
N GLU A 20 -18.08 -11.74 0.66
CA GLU A 20 -18.66 -12.18 -0.61
C GLU A 20 -18.88 -11.02 -1.58
N SER A 21 -19.25 -9.85 -1.07
CA SER A 21 -19.37 -8.62 -1.86
C SER A 21 -17.99 -8.19 -2.39
N ALA A 22 -16.96 -8.21 -1.55
CA ALA A 22 -15.60 -7.89 -1.92
C ALA A 22 -15.06 -8.84 -3.00
N ARG A 23 -15.33 -10.15 -2.90
CA ARG A 23 -14.99 -11.14 -3.95
C ARG A 23 -15.60 -10.82 -5.31
N ARG A 24 -16.68 -10.04 -5.36
CA ARG A 24 -17.35 -9.58 -6.59
C ARG A 24 -16.91 -8.17 -7.02
N GLY A 25 -15.90 -7.60 -6.36
CA GLY A 25 -15.38 -6.26 -6.64
C GLY A 25 -16.15 -5.12 -5.95
N VAL A 26 -17.01 -5.43 -4.97
CA VAL A 26 -17.77 -4.40 -4.25
C VAL A 26 -17.05 -4.01 -2.95
N ILE A 27 -16.72 -2.74 -2.82
CA ILE A 27 -16.10 -2.18 -1.61
C ILE A 27 -17.17 -1.94 -0.55
N THR A 28 -17.02 -2.56 0.62
CA THR A 28 -17.92 -2.35 1.76
C THR A 28 -17.27 -1.42 2.76
N HIS A 29 -17.88 -0.26 3.03
CA HIS A 29 -17.40 0.66 4.07
C HIS A 29 -17.98 0.28 5.44
N LEU A 30 -17.13 0.26 6.45
CA LEU A 30 -17.50 0.05 7.84
C LEU A 30 -17.64 1.40 8.54
N THR A 31 -18.75 1.60 9.25
CA THR A 31 -19.05 2.88 9.91
C THR A 31 -19.22 2.76 11.42
N VAL A 32 -18.71 3.73 12.17
CA VAL A 32 -18.93 3.90 13.61
C VAL A 32 -19.49 5.30 13.86
N GLY A 33 -20.62 5.41 14.54
CA GLY A 33 -21.27 6.71 14.75
C GLY A 33 -21.69 7.44 13.46
N GLY A 34 -21.85 6.71 12.35
CA GLY A 34 -22.14 7.27 11.02
C GLY A 34 -20.91 7.72 10.23
N GLU A 35 -19.71 7.67 10.81
CA GLU A 35 -18.46 7.98 10.14
C GLU A 35 -17.82 6.71 9.56
N ARG A 36 -17.23 6.79 8.37
CA ARG A 36 -16.50 5.69 7.73
C ARG A 36 -15.13 5.54 8.37
N VAL A 37 -14.85 4.38 8.94
CA VAL A 37 -13.60 4.12 9.69
C VAL A 37 -12.72 3.03 9.08
N ALA A 38 -13.29 2.15 8.25
CA ALA A 38 -12.56 1.08 7.56
C ALA A 38 -13.32 0.64 6.30
N ALA A 39 -12.68 -0.20 5.48
CA ALA A 39 -13.32 -0.84 4.34
C ALA A 39 -12.89 -2.31 4.20
N ILE A 40 -13.79 -3.14 3.71
CA ILE A 40 -13.51 -4.50 3.26
C ILE A 40 -13.43 -4.45 1.74
N VAL A 41 -12.27 -4.84 1.21
CA VAL A 41 -11.93 -4.84 -0.21
C VAL A 41 -11.42 -6.22 -0.61
N PRO A 42 -11.50 -6.60 -1.89
CA PRO A 42 -10.84 -7.83 -2.34
C PRO A 42 -9.32 -7.71 -2.20
N GLU A 43 -8.67 -8.81 -1.81
CA GLU A 43 -7.21 -8.88 -1.65
C GLU A 43 -6.47 -8.45 -2.92
N SER A 44 -6.99 -8.85 -4.09
CA SER A 44 -6.40 -8.48 -5.38
C SER A 44 -6.35 -6.97 -5.61
N MET A 45 -7.20 -6.18 -4.95
CA MET A 45 -7.14 -4.72 -5.02
C MET A 45 -5.97 -4.16 -4.22
N ILE A 46 -5.64 -4.76 -3.07
CA ILE A 46 -4.46 -4.37 -2.28
C ILE A 46 -3.19 -4.70 -3.06
N GLU A 47 -3.11 -5.90 -3.62
CA GLU A 47 -1.97 -6.30 -4.46
C GLU A 47 -1.82 -5.41 -5.71
N ALA A 48 -2.93 -5.06 -6.35
CA ALA A 48 -2.90 -4.15 -7.49
C ALA A 48 -2.41 -2.75 -7.13
N LEU A 49 -2.76 -2.24 -5.93
CA LEU A 49 -2.28 -0.94 -5.46
C LEU A 49 -0.77 -0.97 -5.17
N ARG A 50 -0.28 -2.01 -4.48
CA ARG A 50 1.16 -2.21 -4.24
C ARG A 50 1.95 -2.33 -5.55
N ALA A 51 1.45 -3.12 -6.49
CA ALA A 51 2.11 -3.26 -7.79
C ALA A 51 2.12 -1.96 -8.60
N ALA A 52 1.09 -1.12 -8.45
CA ALA A 52 1.05 0.19 -9.10
C ALA A 52 2.04 1.17 -8.45
N GLU A 53 2.12 1.19 -7.12
CA GLU A 53 3.12 1.96 -6.36
C GLU A 53 4.55 1.54 -6.75
N ASP A 54 4.86 0.24 -6.68
CA ASP A 54 6.18 -0.29 -7.05
C ASP A 54 6.58 0.09 -8.49
N ALA A 55 5.61 0.10 -9.41
CA ALA A 55 5.84 0.49 -10.80
C ALA A 55 6.09 2.01 -10.95
N GLU A 56 5.41 2.84 -10.17
CA GLU A 56 5.62 4.29 -10.13
C GLU A 56 6.99 4.62 -9.54
N ASP A 57 7.35 4.02 -8.41
CA ASP A 57 8.65 4.18 -7.76
C ASP A 57 9.81 3.75 -8.68
N ALA A 58 9.66 2.62 -9.36
CA ALA A 58 10.67 2.16 -10.32
C ALA A 58 10.83 3.14 -11.49
N ALA A 59 9.71 3.67 -12.03
CA ALA A 59 9.75 4.65 -13.11
C ALA A 59 10.37 5.98 -12.67
N GLU A 60 10.11 6.43 -11.44
CA GLU A 60 10.73 7.63 -10.87
C GLU A 60 12.24 7.42 -10.65
N ALA A 61 12.64 6.25 -10.14
CA ALA A 61 14.05 5.92 -9.96
C ALA A 61 14.81 5.87 -11.29
N ASP A 62 14.22 5.28 -12.34
CA ASP A 62 14.80 5.27 -13.68
C ASP A 62 14.93 6.70 -14.23
N ALA A 63 13.89 7.54 -14.07
CA ALA A 63 13.93 8.94 -14.48
C ALA A 63 15.03 9.73 -13.75
N ALA A 64 15.18 9.53 -12.44
CA ALA A 64 16.21 10.17 -11.63
C ALA A 64 17.63 9.74 -12.03
N MET A 65 17.81 8.49 -12.48
CA MET A 65 19.12 8.02 -12.98
C MET A 65 19.50 8.66 -14.32
N ASP A 66 18.52 9.02 -15.15
CA ASP A 66 18.73 9.72 -16.40
C ASP A 66 18.92 11.24 -16.23
N GLU A 67 18.71 11.78 -15.03
CA GLU A 67 18.90 13.21 -14.76
C GLU A 67 20.37 13.64 -14.91
N PRO A 68 20.62 14.73 -15.67
CA PRO A 68 21.98 15.21 -15.86
C PRO A 68 22.51 15.86 -14.57
N GLY A 69 23.67 15.41 -14.10
CA GLY A 69 24.31 15.96 -12.92
C GLY A 69 25.58 15.21 -12.55
N ALA A 70 26.37 15.80 -11.65
CA ALA A 70 27.48 15.08 -11.05
C ALA A 70 26.95 14.15 -9.96
N SER A 71 27.31 12.86 -10.02
CA SER A 71 27.00 11.94 -8.95
C SER A 71 27.66 12.39 -7.64
N VAL A 72 26.92 12.31 -6.54
CA VAL A 72 27.45 12.57 -5.20
C VAL A 72 28.13 11.31 -4.68
N SER A 73 29.33 11.44 -4.11
CA SER A 73 30.04 10.28 -3.55
C SER A 73 29.35 9.78 -2.28
N TRP A 74 29.43 8.48 -2.03
CA TRP A 74 28.85 7.90 -0.81
C TRP A 74 29.49 8.46 0.47
N GLU A 75 30.77 8.82 0.44
CA GLU A 75 31.46 9.48 1.57
C GLU A 75 30.89 10.88 1.85
N GLN A 76 30.57 11.63 0.80
CA GLN A 76 29.94 12.95 0.95
C GLN A 76 28.53 12.80 1.53
N VAL A 77 27.70 11.88 1.01
CA VAL A 77 26.35 11.63 1.52
C VAL A 77 26.38 11.29 3.02
N LYS A 78 27.28 10.39 3.42
CA LYS A 78 27.50 10.04 4.83
C LYS A 78 27.89 11.23 5.70
N THR A 79 28.82 12.05 5.21
CA THR A 79 29.28 13.25 5.89
C THR A 79 28.14 14.25 6.11
N GLU A 80 27.29 14.45 5.11
CA GLU A 80 26.13 15.36 5.18
C GLU A 80 25.02 14.82 6.09
N LEU A 81 24.80 13.50 6.12
CA LEU A 81 23.78 12.86 6.95
C LEU A 81 24.26 12.50 8.38
N GLY A 82 25.56 12.61 8.67
CA GLY A 82 26.15 12.29 9.97
C GLY A 82 26.15 10.78 10.31
N VAL A 83 26.26 9.92 9.30
CA VAL A 83 26.21 8.44 9.40
C VAL A 83 27.49 7.74 8.92
#